data_AF-A0A939HXZ2-F1
#
_entry.id   AF-A0A939HXZ2-F1
#
_cell.length_a   1.000
_cell.length_b   1.000
_cell.length_c   1.000
_cell.angle_alpha   90.00
_cell.angle_beta   90.00
_cell.angle_gamma   90.00
#
_symmetry.space_group_name_H-M   'P 1'
#
loop_
_entity.id
_entity.type
_entity.pdbx_description
1 polymer ?
#
loop_
_entity_poly.entity_id
_entity_poly.type
_entity_poly.pdbx_seq_one_letter_code
_entity_poly.pdbx_strand_id
1 'polypeptide(L)'
;MSNDQPPLPDTTKWQPRKSASEALKSAFLRRCLGIEKLICLRARLEREMNIDNFDSGLGVEDIIRSELEQILPTRYSVKAGVINDKNGNTAGDFDVVIFNEHWFPLVKAGATAESRRIHLPIDGVYAVCEIKQTLDFQALDRAMEKLAICHRLHRPQTRANRIVENRENSDCLHGLTNPLYSAVIATDIKESVELDLIVERFFKINQTLERLAVVRALCVFKHGTVTWGFKDDNGECKIALFMREDLDRPIVPIYHKVPKVESALYCLMADILCHLYHSVLAPEDIVAHYGPLENSCSIPSSPDIALPPDSKWLSSLNQRSGTEGESIQFPDSNDKSRKAPRKPKTRKHRGFG
;
A
#
# COMPACT_ATOMS: atom_id res chain seq x y z
N MET A 1 -36.21 -10.26 56.82
CA MET A 1 -36.19 -10.70 55.40
C MET A 1 -34.96 -11.57 55.25
N SER A 2 -35.14 -12.89 55.26
CA SER A 2 -34.03 -13.83 55.06
C SER A 2 -33.46 -13.57 53.68
N ASN A 3 -32.19 -13.17 53.62
CA ASN A 3 -31.50 -12.88 52.38
C ASN A 3 -31.08 -14.22 51.77
N ASP A 4 -32.06 -14.90 51.19
CA ASP A 4 -31.98 -16.27 50.67
C ASP A 4 -31.27 -16.26 49.30
N GLN A 5 -30.01 -15.83 49.30
CA GLN A 5 -29.20 -15.86 48.09
C GLN A 5 -28.70 -17.28 47.82
N PRO A 6 -28.84 -17.76 46.57
CA PRO A 6 -28.35 -19.07 46.20
C PRO A 6 -26.82 -19.15 46.34
N PRO A 7 -26.28 -20.36 46.56
CA PRO A 7 -24.84 -20.57 46.63
C PRO A 7 -24.16 -20.11 45.35
N LEU A 8 -22.97 -19.52 45.49
CA LEU A 8 -22.19 -19.06 44.34
C LEU A 8 -21.87 -20.24 43.40
N PRO A 9 -21.95 -20.03 42.07
CA PRO A 9 -21.62 -21.08 41.11
C PRO A 9 -20.12 -21.42 41.16
N ASP A 10 -19.82 -22.68 40.91
CA ASP A 10 -18.44 -23.17 40.76
C ASP A 10 -17.84 -22.66 39.45
N THR A 11 -17.05 -21.59 39.57
CA THR A 11 -16.42 -20.89 38.44
C THR A 11 -15.31 -21.71 37.78
N THR A 12 -14.83 -22.79 38.41
CA THR A 12 -13.81 -23.68 37.82
C THR A 12 -14.33 -24.43 36.59
N LYS A 13 -15.67 -24.58 36.49
CA LYS A 13 -16.36 -25.19 35.35
C LYS A 13 -16.53 -24.25 34.16
N TRP A 14 -16.22 -22.96 34.30
CA TRP A 14 -16.29 -21.96 33.22
C TRP A 14 -15.09 -22.07 32.28
N GLN A 15 -14.90 -23.25 31.71
CA GLN A 15 -13.82 -23.52 30.77
C GLN A 15 -14.27 -23.21 29.34
N PRO A 16 -13.36 -22.74 28.47
CA PRO A 16 -13.65 -22.63 27.05
C PRO A 16 -14.07 -23.98 26.47
N ARG A 17 -14.96 -23.97 25.47
CA ARG A 17 -15.35 -25.18 24.74
C ARG A 17 -14.12 -25.80 24.09
N LYS A 18 -13.79 -27.05 24.46
CA LYS A 18 -12.65 -27.81 23.91
C LYS A 18 -12.99 -28.62 22.66
N SER A 19 -14.28 -28.82 22.36
CA SER A 19 -14.79 -29.56 21.21
C SER A 19 -15.19 -28.62 20.05
N ALA A 20 -14.28 -27.77 19.61
CA ALA A 20 -14.53 -26.97 18.41
C ALA A 20 -14.45 -27.89 17.18
N SER A 21 -15.53 -27.94 16.38
CA SER A 21 -15.54 -28.63 15.09
C SER A 21 -14.61 -27.99 14.07
N GLU A 22 -14.22 -26.73 14.29
CA GLU A 22 -13.37 -25.95 13.43
C GLU A 22 -12.57 -24.90 14.22
N ALA A 23 -11.28 -24.76 13.91
CA ALA A 23 -10.45 -23.70 14.46
C ALA A 23 -10.54 -22.45 13.56
N LEU A 24 -10.43 -21.24 14.15
CA LEU A 24 -10.44 -20.00 13.36
C LEU A 24 -9.33 -19.98 12.28
N LYS A 25 -8.19 -20.65 12.57
CA LYS A 25 -7.09 -20.86 11.61
C LYS A 25 -7.54 -21.54 10.32
N SER A 26 -8.38 -22.58 10.41
CA SER A 26 -8.90 -23.28 9.23
C SER A 26 -10.06 -22.52 8.58
N ALA A 27 -10.83 -21.76 9.36
CA ALA A 27 -11.94 -20.97 8.83
C ALA A 27 -11.48 -19.91 7.82
N PHE A 28 -10.33 -19.24 8.07
CA PHE A 28 -9.80 -18.25 7.14
C PHE A 28 -9.35 -18.87 5.80
N LEU A 29 -8.69 -20.03 5.84
CA LEU A 29 -8.34 -20.79 4.64
C LEU A 29 -9.60 -21.19 3.85
N ARG A 30 -10.61 -21.76 4.53
CA ARG A 30 -11.88 -22.14 3.89
C ARG A 30 -12.61 -20.94 3.29
N ARG A 31 -12.57 -19.79 3.96
CA ARG A 31 -13.12 -18.53 3.44
C ARG A 31 -12.43 -18.13 2.14
N CYS A 32 -11.10 -18.11 2.10
CA CYS A 32 -10.34 -17.80 0.88
C CYS A 32 -10.64 -18.80 -0.24
N LEU A 33 -10.70 -20.09 0.07
CA LEU A 33 -11.05 -21.14 -0.90
C LEU A 33 -12.47 -20.94 -1.47
N GLY A 34 -13.44 -20.62 -0.61
CA GLY A 34 -14.82 -20.35 -1.02
C GLY A 34 -14.92 -19.14 -1.94
N ILE A 35 -14.23 -18.06 -1.59
CA ILE A 35 -14.18 -16.84 -2.38
C ILE A 35 -13.47 -17.07 -3.72
N GLU A 36 -12.34 -17.79 -3.74
CA GLU A 36 -11.63 -18.12 -4.98
C GLU A 36 -12.55 -18.90 -5.95
N LYS A 37 -13.28 -19.89 -5.43
CA LYS A 37 -14.28 -20.65 -6.21
C LYS A 37 -15.39 -19.74 -6.74
N LEU A 38 -15.90 -18.84 -5.90
CA LEU A 38 -16.96 -17.89 -6.28
C LEU A 38 -16.49 -16.94 -7.38
N ILE A 39 -15.29 -16.35 -7.25
CA ILE A 39 -14.70 -15.49 -8.27
C ILE A 39 -14.56 -16.25 -9.59
N CYS A 40 -13.99 -17.46 -9.55
CA CYS A 40 -13.81 -18.27 -10.75
C CYS A 40 -15.14 -18.63 -11.43
N LEU A 41 -16.18 -18.93 -10.63
CA LEU A 41 -17.51 -19.22 -11.15
C LEU A 41 -18.13 -17.99 -11.81
N ARG A 42 -18.14 -16.84 -11.12
CA ARG A 42 -18.69 -15.58 -11.65
C ARG A 42 -17.94 -15.13 -12.91
N ALA A 43 -16.61 -15.15 -12.89
CA ALA A 43 -15.78 -14.80 -14.03
C ALA A 43 -16.03 -15.71 -15.26
N ARG A 44 -16.27 -17.00 -15.03
CA ARG A 44 -16.61 -17.94 -16.09
C ARG A 44 -17.99 -17.63 -16.69
N LEU A 45 -19.00 -17.41 -15.85
CA LEU A 45 -20.36 -17.09 -16.29
C LEU A 45 -20.39 -15.81 -17.14
N GLU A 46 -19.72 -14.75 -16.69
CA GLU A 46 -19.61 -13.49 -17.45
C GLU A 46 -18.90 -13.68 -18.79
N ARG A 47 -17.86 -14.52 -18.84
CA ARG A 47 -17.16 -14.84 -20.09
C ARG A 47 -18.07 -15.58 -21.07
N GLU A 48 -18.83 -16.57 -20.60
CA GLU A 48 -19.76 -17.34 -21.41
C GLU A 48 -20.89 -16.43 -21.95
N MET A 49 -21.46 -15.56 -21.12
CA MET A 49 -22.50 -14.61 -21.54
C MET A 49 -22.00 -13.56 -22.56
N ASN A 50 -20.74 -13.10 -22.44
CA ASN A 50 -20.16 -12.15 -23.39
C ASN A 50 -19.99 -12.74 -24.80
N ILE A 51 -19.78 -14.06 -24.93
CA ILE A 51 -19.65 -14.73 -26.24
C ILE A 51 -20.96 -14.60 -27.04
N ASP A 52 -22.09 -14.65 -26.35
CA ASP A 52 -23.42 -14.60 -26.95
C ASP A 52 -23.96 -13.16 -27.12
N ASN A 53 -23.11 -12.13 -26.94
CA ASN A 53 -23.46 -10.70 -27.02
C ASN A 53 -24.62 -10.27 -26.09
N PHE A 54 -24.79 -10.93 -24.94
CA PHE A 54 -25.64 -10.38 -23.88
C PHE A 54 -25.00 -9.11 -23.30
N ASP A 55 -25.81 -8.22 -22.71
CA ASP A 55 -25.28 -7.05 -21.99
C ASP A 55 -24.22 -7.52 -20.99
N SER A 56 -22.98 -7.06 -21.20
CA SER A 56 -21.85 -7.45 -20.36
C SER A 56 -22.10 -6.98 -18.94
N GLY A 57 -22.15 -7.92 -17.99
CA GLY A 57 -22.39 -7.66 -16.58
C GLY A 57 -21.20 -7.00 -15.89
N LEU A 58 -20.98 -7.33 -14.61
CA LEU A 58 -19.85 -6.79 -13.86
C LEU A 58 -18.53 -7.35 -14.40
N GLY A 59 -17.53 -6.48 -14.58
CA GLY A 59 -16.21 -6.91 -14.98
C GLY A 59 -15.58 -7.85 -13.93
N VAL A 60 -14.69 -8.75 -14.37
CA VAL A 60 -13.91 -9.62 -13.44
C VAL A 60 -13.17 -8.79 -12.38
N GLU A 61 -12.72 -7.59 -12.75
CA GLU A 61 -12.14 -6.61 -11.84
C GLU A 61 -13.11 -6.22 -10.71
N ASP A 62 -14.37 -5.91 -11.03
CA ASP A 62 -15.40 -5.55 -10.06
C ASP A 62 -15.72 -6.72 -9.11
N ILE A 63 -15.81 -7.93 -9.66
CA ILE A 63 -16.00 -9.15 -8.87
C ILE A 63 -14.86 -9.28 -7.86
N ILE A 64 -13.60 -9.20 -8.31
CA ILE A 64 -12.44 -9.34 -7.43
C ILE A 64 -12.40 -8.21 -6.38
N ARG A 65 -12.64 -6.95 -6.76
CA ARG A 65 -12.68 -5.84 -5.81
C ARG A 65 -13.70 -6.08 -4.70
N SER A 66 -14.93 -6.46 -5.05
CA SER A 66 -16.00 -6.72 -4.09
C SER A 66 -15.65 -7.85 -3.12
N GLU A 67 -15.03 -8.93 -3.62
CA GLU A 67 -14.66 -10.06 -2.77
C GLU A 67 -13.45 -9.73 -1.87
N LEU A 68 -12.46 -8.98 -2.37
CA LEU A 68 -11.33 -8.50 -1.58
C LEU A 68 -11.77 -7.58 -0.44
N GLU A 69 -12.71 -6.67 -0.71
CA GLU A 69 -13.27 -5.75 0.28
C GLU A 69 -13.95 -6.47 1.44
N GLN A 70 -14.53 -7.65 1.21
CA GLN A 70 -15.09 -8.47 2.30
C GLN A 70 -14.02 -9.12 3.16
N ILE A 71 -12.85 -9.45 2.62
CA ILE A 71 -11.76 -10.14 3.35
C ILE A 71 -10.92 -9.13 4.13
N LEU A 72 -10.64 -7.96 3.54
CA LEU A 72 -9.75 -6.96 4.10
C LEU A 72 -10.39 -6.25 5.30
N PRO A 73 -9.59 -5.80 6.28
CA PRO A 73 -10.08 -4.92 7.33
C PRO A 73 -10.72 -3.64 6.77
N THR A 74 -11.82 -3.19 7.37
CA THR A 74 -12.65 -2.06 6.89
C THR A 74 -11.92 -0.71 6.80
N ARG A 75 -10.75 -0.58 7.44
CA ARG A 75 -9.88 0.59 7.29
C ARG A 75 -9.28 0.74 5.89
N TYR A 76 -9.26 -0.34 5.11
CA TYR A 76 -8.74 -0.38 3.76
C TYR A 76 -9.91 -0.45 2.78
N SER A 77 -10.03 0.55 1.92
CA SER A 77 -10.99 0.48 0.82
C SER A 77 -10.34 -0.13 -0.42
N VAL A 78 -11.14 -0.81 -1.22
CA VAL A 78 -10.70 -1.49 -2.44
C VAL A 78 -11.38 -0.81 -3.64
N LYS A 79 -10.61 -0.07 -4.45
CA LYS A 79 -11.16 0.75 -5.54
C LYS A 79 -10.46 0.51 -6.86
N ALA A 80 -11.11 0.89 -7.97
CA ALA A 80 -10.41 1.22 -9.20
C ALA A 80 -9.90 2.66 -9.10
N GLY A 81 -8.84 3.04 -9.82
CA GLY A 81 -8.48 4.45 -9.88
C GLY A 81 -7.14 4.75 -10.51
N VAL A 82 -7.00 6.02 -10.88
CA VAL A 82 -5.76 6.58 -11.41
C VAL A 82 -4.87 6.99 -10.26
N ILE A 83 -3.60 6.56 -10.28
CA ILE A 83 -2.66 6.88 -9.22
C ILE A 83 -1.73 8.00 -9.66
N ASN A 84 -1.57 8.98 -8.77
CA ASN A 84 -0.81 10.20 -8.99
C ASN A 84 0.14 10.46 -7.82
N ASP A 85 1.31 11.03 -8.12
CA ASP A 85 2.18 11.62 -7.09
C ASP A 85 2.01 13.14 -6.97
N LYS A 86 2.60 13.72 -5.94
CA LYS A 86 2.59 15.16 -5.70
C LYS A 86 3.29 16.00 -6.79
N ASN A 87 4.12 15.39 -7.62
CA ASN A 87 4.81 16.06 -8.73
C ASN A 87 3.95 16.08 -10.01
N GLY A 88 2.75 15.48 -9.98
CA GLY A 88 1.85 15.37 -11.12
C GLY A 88 2.16 14.18 -12.04
N ASN A 89 3.10 13.30 -11.68
CA ASN A 89 3.32 12.07 -12.44
C ASN A 89 2.15 11.11 -12.20
N THR A 90 1.89 10.25 -13.19
CA THR A 90 0.82 9.26 -13.10
C THR A 90 1.30 7.88 -13.55
N ALA A 91 0.77 6.84 -12.91
CA ALA A 91 0.97 5.46 -13.31
C ALA A 91 -0.22 4.89 -14.10
N GLY A 92 -1.21 5.73 -14.43
CA GLY A 92 -2.44 5.30 -15.10
C GLY A 92 -3.48 4.73 -14.13
N ASP A 93 -4.54 4.16 -14.71
CA ASP A 93 -5.69 3.57 -14.00
C ASP A 93 -5.38 2.14 -13.57
N PHE A 94 -5.66 1.74 -12.33
CA PHE A 94 -5.44 0.39 -11.80
C PHE A 94 -6.76 -0.32 -11.49
N ASP A 95 -6.76 -1.63 -11.74
CA ASP A 95 -7.92 -2.49 -11.53
C ASP A 95 -8.22 -2.67 -10.03
N VAL A 96 -7.19 -2.71 -9.19
CA VAL A 96 -7.36 -2.79 -7.74
C VAL A 96 -6.37 -1.85 -7.07
N VAL A 97 -6.88 -0.99 -6.21
CA VAL A 97 -6.11 -0.12 -5.33
C VAL A 97 -6.61 -0.32 -3.91
N ILE A 98 -5.73 -0.79 -3.03
CA ILE A 98 -5.99 -0.87 -1.58
C ILE A 98 -5.56 0.47 -0.98
N PHE A 99 -6.52 1.25 -0.52
CA PHE A 99 -6.34 2.66 -0.17
C PHE A 99 -6.81 2.99 1.25
N ASN A 100 -6.20 4.00 1.85
CA ASN A 100 -6.60 4.55 3.13
C ASN A 100 -7.48 5.80 2.97
N GLU A 101 -8.77 5.59 2.75
CA GLU A 101 -9.72 6.70 2.57
C GLU A 101 -10.04 7.48 3.85
N HIS A 102 -9.69 6.95 5.02
CA HIS A 102 -9.91 7.62 6.30
C HIS A 102 -8.90 8.76 6.53
N TRP A 103 -7.71 8.64 5.94
CA TRP A 103 -6.61 9.59 6.16
C TRP A 103 -6.28 10.43 4.93
N PHE A 104 -6.58 9.93 3.73
CA PHE A 104 -6.25 10.61 2.48
C PHE A 104 -7.53 11.00 1.74
N PRO A 105 -7.75 12.30 1.44
CA PRO A 105 -8.89 12.75 0.68
C PRO A 105 -8.74 12.31 -0.77
N LEU A 106 -9.88 12.12 -1.43
CA LEU A 106 -9.93 12.01 -2.88
C LEU A 106 -9.66 13.39 -3.48
N VAL A 107 -8.46 13.60 -4.02
CA VAL A 107 -8.07 14.89 -4.64
C VAL A 107 -9.04 15.27 -5.76
N LYS A 108 -9.53 14.26 -6.51
CA LYS A 108 -10.61 14.41 -7.47
C LYS A 108 -11.56 13.22 -7.33
N ALA A 109 -12.73 13.48 -6.76
CA ALA A 109 -13.83 12.53 -6.76
C ALA A 109 -14.30 12.26 -8.20
N GLY A 110 -14.88 11.08 -8.41
CA GLY A 110 -15.45 10.69 -9.69
C GLY A 110 -16.54 11.65 -10.15
N ALA A 111 -16.79 11.72 -11.46
CA ALA A 111 -17.86 12.57 -12.00
C ALA A 111 -19.26 12.13 -11.50
N THR A 112 -19.41 10.84 -11.16
CA THR A 112 -20.59 10.23 -10.52
C THR A 112 -20.13 9.25 -9.43
N ALA A 113 -21.05 8.75 -8.61
CA ALA A 113 -20.75 7.73 -7.60
C ALA A 113 -20.21 6.42 -8.21
N GLU A 114 -20.52 6.15 -9.47
CA GLU A 114 -20.14 4.96 -10.25
C GLU A 114 -18.87 5.17 -11.09
N SER A 115 -18.27 6.37 -11.06
CA SER A 115 -17.11 6.69 -11.89
C SER A 115 -15.87 5.94 -11.43
N ARG A 116 -15.36 5.04 -12.27
CA ARG A 116 -14.08 4.33 -12.06
C ARG A 116 -12.85 5.23 -12.08
N ARG A 117 -12.95 6.41 -12.71
CA ARG A 117 -11.85 7.39 -12.82
C ARG A 117 -11.79 8.33 -11.61
N ILE A 118 -11.46 7.77 -10.46
CA ILE A 118 -11.05 8.55 -9.29
C ILE A 118 -9.53 8.73 -9.30
N HIS A 119 -9.05 9.88 -8.87
CA HIS A 119 -7.60 10.11 -8.74
C HIS A 119 -7.17 9.93 -7.27
N LEU A 120 -6.23 9.02 -7.06
CA LEU A 120 -5.75 8.61 -5.76
C LEU A 120 -4.29 9.06 -5.56
N PRO A 121 -3.99 9.80 -4.47
CA PRO A 121 -2.61 10.13 -4.14
C PRO A 121 -1.85 8.86 -3.74
N ILE A 122 -0.67 8.63 -4.31
CA ILE A 122 0.18 7.45 -4.04
C ILE A 122 0.55 7.32 -2.54
N ASP A 123 0.55 8.43 -1.81
CA ASP A 123 0.76 8.50 -0.36
C ASP A 123 -0.28 7.70 0.43
N GLY A 124 -1.51 7.60 -0.07
CA GLY A 124 -2.61 6.86 0.55
C GLY A 124 -2.74 5.41 0.09
N VAL A 125 -1.93 4.98 -0.88
CA VAL A 125 -2.02 3.66 -1.50
C VAL A 125 -1.12 2.66 -0.76
N TYR A 126 -1.71 1.57 -0.27
CA TYR A 126 -0.96 0.45 0.29
C TYR A 126 -0.59 -0.58 -0.76
N ALA A 127 -1.54 -0.91 -1.66
CA ALA A 127 -1.33 -1.94 -2.66
C ALA A 127 -2.01 -1.58 -3.98
N VAL A 128 -1.43 -2.08 -5.08
CA VAL A 128 -2.01 -2.05 -6.41
C VAL A 128 -2.02 -3.45 -7.02
N CYS A 129 -3.09 -3.82 -7.70
CA CYS A 129 -3.12 -5.07 -8.44
C CYS A 129 -3.64 -4.87 -9.86
N GLU A 130 -3.04 -5.62 -10.78
CA GLU A 130 -3.50 -5.76 -12.15
C GLU A 130 -4.25 -7.08 -12.30
N ILE A 131 -5.49 -7.01 -12.77
CA ILE A 131 -6.35 -8.16 -12.97
C ILE A 131 -6.27 -8.59 -14.44
N LYS A 132 -6.16 -9.89 -14.68
CA LYS A 132 -6.24 -10.49 -16.01
C LYS A 132 -7.20 -11.67 -16.00
N GLN A 133 -8.11 -11.73 -16.96
CA GLN A 133 -9.00 -12.90 -17.08
C GLN A 133 -8.24 -14.15 -17.52
N THR A 134 -7.27 -13.97 -18.41
CA THR A 134 -6.42 -15.05 -18.91
C THR A 134 -5.01 -14.50 -19.03
N LEU A 135 -4.07 -15.19 -18.38
CA LEU A 135 -2.67 -14.77 -18.36
C LEU A 135 -1.89 -15.44 -19.49
N ASP A 136 -1.15 -14.64 -20.23
CA ASP A 136 -0.10 -15.07 -21.14
C ASP A 136 1.14 -14.17 -20.96
N PHE A 137 2.20 -14.41 -21.75
CA PHE A 137 3.44 -13.65 -21.63
C PHE A 137 3.26 -12.15 -21.90
N GLN A 138 2.43 -11.76 -22.88
CA GLN A 138 2.24 -10.35 -23.22
C GLN A 138 1.39 -9.65 -22.16
N ALA A 139 0.35 -10.33 -21.66
CA ALA A 139 -0.48 -9.83 -20.57
C ALA A 139 0.34 -9.65 -19.28
N LEU A 140 1.23 -10.60 -18.97
CA LEU A 140 2.16 -10.49 -17.85
C LEU A 140 3.09 -9.27 -18.02
N ASP A 141 3.75 -9.13 -19.17
CA ASP A 141 4.70 -8.03 -19.41
C ASP A 141 4.04 -6.66 -19.22
N ARG A 142 2.86 -6.46 -19.79
CA ARG A 142 2.11 -5.20 -19.67
C ARG A 142 1.70 -4.92 -18.23
N ALA A 143 1.27 -5.94 -17.49
CA ALA A 143 0.92 -5.79 -16.08
C ALA A 143 2.16 -5.43 -15.24
N MET A 144 3.28 -6.11 -15.48
CA MET A 144 4.55 -5.86 -14.82
C MET A 144 5.10 -4.47 -15.10
N GLU A 145 5.06 -4.02 -16.36
CA GLU A 145 5.45 -2.67 -16.77
C GLU A 145 4.68 -1.61 -16.00
N LYS A 146 3.35 -1.75 -15.96
CA LYS A 146 2.46 -0.81 -15.28
C LYS A 146 2.70 -0.76 -13.76
N LEU A 147 2.87 -1.92 -13.12
CA LEU A 147 3.19 -1.99 -11.69
C LEU A 147 4.58 -1.37 -11.40
N ALA A 148 5.58 -1.63 -12.25
CA ALA A 148 6.91 -1.04 -12.13
C ALA A 148 6.89 0.49 -12.31
N ILE A 149 6.07 1.03 -13.21
CA ILE A 149 5.84 2.47 -13.35
C ILE A 149 5.24 3.04 -12.06
N CYS A 150 4.28 2.35 -11.44
CA CYS A 150 3.68 2.80 -10.19
C CYS A 150 4.68 2.87 -9.03
N HIS A 151 5.60 1.92 -8.92
CA HIS A 151 6.67 1.96 -7.90
C HIS A 151 7.62 3.14 -8.07
N ARG A 152 7.71 3.73 -9.26
CA ARG A 152 8.59 4.87 -9.56
C ARG A 152 7.94 6.23 -9.25
N LEU A 153 6.66 6.25 -8.88
CA LEU A 153 6.01 7.46 -8.41
C LEU A 153 6.67 7.97 -7.13
N HIS A 154 6.77 9.28 -6.99
CA HIS A 154 7.37 9.88 -5.80
C HIS A 154 6.50 9.62 -4.58
N ARG A 155 7.05 8.95 -3.56
CA ARG A 155 6.40 8.78 -2.25
C ARG A 155 7.24 9.46 -1.17
N PRO A 156 6.63 10.17 -0.21
CA PRO A 156 7.36 10.69 0.94
C PRO A 156 7.89 9.54 1.80
N GLN A 157 9.00 9.79 2.49
CA GLN A 157 9.49 8.86 3.51
C GLN A 157 8.65 9.00 4.77
N THR A 158 8.31 7.87 5.40
CA THR A 158 7.66 7.84 6.71
C THR A 158 8.75 7.79 7.79
N ARG A 159 8.57 8.47 8.93
CA ARG A 159 9.56 8.36 10.02
C ARG A 159 9.60 6.94 10.59
N ALA A 160 10.81 6.40 10.85
CA ALA A 160 11.03 5.00 11.23
C ALA A 160 10.45 4.62 12.60
N ASN A 161 10.21 5.61 13.46
CA ASN A 161 9.67 5.47 14.81
C ASN A 161 8.15 5.68 14.88
N ARG A 162 7.48 5.75 13.73
CA ARG A 162 6.03 5.87 13.66
C ARG A 162 5.38 4.57 14.11
N ILE A 163 4.55 4.66 15.15
CA ILE A 163 3.81 3.54 15.72
C ILE A 163 2.49 3.36 14.96
N VAL A 164 1.79 4.47 14.70
CA VAL A 164 0.56 4.56 13.91
C VAL A 164 0.57 5.88 13.13
N GLU A 165 -0.37 6.08 12.22
CA GLU A 165 -0.45 7.26 11.34
C GLU A 165 -0.35 8.60 12.10
N ASN A 166 -0.75 8.65 13.38
CA ASN A 166 -0.73 9.88 14.20
C ASN A 166 0.25 9.88 15.37
N ARG A 167 1.08 8.84 15.53
CA ARG A 167 1.93 8.71 16.71
C ARG A 167 3.34 8.27 16.36
N GLU A 168 4.29 9.02 16.88
CA GLU A 168 5.71 8.74 16.78
C GLU A 168 6.30 8.51 18.18
N ASN A 169 7.32 7.66 18.26
CA ASN A 169 7.98 7.31 19.53
C ASN A 169 9.25 8.15 19.80
N SER A 170 9.76 8.89 18.82
CA SER A 170 10.92 9.78 18.97
C SER A 170 10.97 10.85 17.87
N ASP A 171 11.99 11.71 17.88
CA ASP A 171 12.28 12.65 16.79
C ASP A 171 13.38 12.15 15.85
N CYS A 172 13.66 10.85 15.88
CA CYS A 172 14.72 10.23 15.09
C CYS A 172 14.37 10.28 13.59
N LEU A 173 15.15 11.05 12.81
CA LEU A 173 14.89 11.39 11.41
C LEU A 173 15.14 10.28 10.38
N HIS A 174 15.48 9.06 10.81
CA HIS A 174 15.63 7.96 9.86
C HIS A 174 14.26 7.64 9.24
N GLY A 175 14.15 7.77 7.92
CA GLY A 175 12.93 7.45 7.19
C GLY A 175 12.88 5.98 6.80
N LEU A 176 11.73 5.32 7.01
CA LEU A 176 11.35 4.13 6.29
C LEU A 176 10.65 4.57 5.00
N THR A 177 11.12 4.09 3.85
CA THR A 177 10.26 4.05 2.67
C THR A 177 9.11 3.12 2.99
N ASN A 178 7.87 3.61 2.99
CA ASN A 178 6.72 2.71 3.01
C ASN A 178 6.62 2.09 1.61
N PRO A 179 6.96 0.81 1.42
CA PRO A 179 6.95 0.19 0.11
C PRO A 179 5.51 0.03 -0.37
N LEU A 180 5.32 0.12 -1.69
CA LEU A 180 4.06 -0.22 -2.30
C LEU A 180 3.98 -1.75 -2.47
N TYR A 181 2.83 -2.35 -2.12
CA TYR A 181 2.55 -3.73 -2.52
C TYR A 181 2.02 -3.77 -3.96
N SER A 182 2.42 -4.78 -4.72
CA SER A 182 2.00 -4.91 -6.11
C SER A 182 1.78 -6.37 -6.48
N ALA A 183 0.68 -6.67 -7.16
CA ALA A 183 0.41 -8.02 -7.62
C ALA A 183 -0.22 -8.08 -9.02
N VAL A 184 0.13 -9.11 -9.77
CA VAL A 184 -0.66 -9.55 -10.92
C VAL A 184 -1.60 -10.66 -10.43
N ILE A 185 -2.89 -10.52 -10.69
CA ILE A 185 -3.90 -11.52 -10.32
C ILE A 185 -4.60 -11.98 -11.59
N ALA A 186 -4.65 -13.29 -11.81
CA ALA A 186 -5.34 -13.88 -12.94
C ALA A 186 -6.34 -14.96 -12.53
N THR A 187 -7.47 -15.02 -13.23
CA THR A 187 -8.45 -16.10 -13.02
C THR A 187 -8.12 -17.38 -13.77
N ASP A 188 -7.27 -17.28 -14.80
CA ASP A 188 -6.89 -18.40 -15.66
C ASP A 188 -5.55 -18.16 -16.38
N ILE A 189 -5.00 -19.21 -17.00
CA ILE A 189 -3.82 -19.17 -17.88
C ILE A 189 -4.25 -19.55 -19.29
N LYS A 190 -3.60 -18.97 -20.30
CA LYS A 190 -3.82 -19.37 -21.68
C LYS A 190 -3.43 -20.84 -21.88
N GLU A 191 -4.31 -21.64 -22.48
CA GLU A 191 -4.16 -23.10 -22.64
C GLU A 191 -2.82 -23.53 -23.26
N SER A 192 -2.24 -22.70 -24.13
CA SER A 192 -0.95 -22.98 -24.78
C SER A 192 0.28 -22.63 -23.95
N VAL A 193 0.11 -22.24 -22.68
CA VAL A 193 1.17 -21.69 -21.83
C VAL A 193 1.21 -22.41 -20.48
N GLU A 194 2.38 -22.94 -20.13
CA GLU A 194 2.62 -23.56 -18.83
C GLU A 194 2.86 -22.49 -17.75
N LEU A 195 2.30 -22.69 -16.55
CA LEU A 195 2.48 -21.75 -15.43
C LEU A 195 3.96 -21.58 -15.05
N ASP A 196 4.74 -22.65 -15.09
CA ASP A 196 6.15 -22.59 -14.69
C ASP A 196 6.97 -21.65 -15.60
N LEU A 197 6.62 -21.55 -16.90
CA LEU A 197 7.24 -20.59 -17.83
C LEU A 197 6.81 -19.15 -17.54
N ILE A 198 5.56 -18.94 -17.17
CA ILE A 198 5.03 -17.63 -16.73
C ILE A 198 5.74 -17.16 -15.46
N VAL A 199 5.90 -18.07 -14.49
CA VAL A 199 6.61 -17.82 -13.24
C VAL A 199 8.10 -17.51 -13.49
N GLU A 200 8.76 -18.26 -14.38
CA GLU A 200 10.13 -17.98 -14.78
C GLU A 200 10.26 -16.59 -15.43
N ARG A 201 9.33 -16.23 -16.32
CA ARG A 201 9.32 -14.89 -16.94
C ARG A 201 9.10 -13.79 -15.90
N PHE A 202 8.17 -13.98 -14.96
CA PHE A 202 7.92 -13.06 -13.85
C PHE A 202 9.21 -12.80 -13.05
N PHE A 203 10.00 -13.85 -12.75
CA PHE A 203 11.28 -13.68 -12.07
C PHE A 203 12.33 -12.97 -12.92
N LYS A 204 12.46 -13.34 -14.19
CA LYS A 204 13.41 -12.71 -15.12
C LYS A 204 13.15 -11.21 -15.24
N ILE A 205 11.89 -10.80 -15.32
CA ILE A 205 11.54 -9.37 -15.34
C ILE A 205 11.92 -8.71 -14.01
N ASN A 206 11.54 -9.29 -12.88
CA ASN A 206 11.86 -8.73 -11.56
C ASN A 206 13.36 -8.60 -11.29
N GLN A 207 14.20 -9.50 -11.82
CA GLN A 207 15.66 -9.39 -11.73
C GLN A 207 16.24 -8.17 -12.46
N THR A 208 15.48 -7.57 -13.39
CA THR A 208 15.87 -6.31 -14.06
C THR A 208 15.45 -5.06 -13.29
N LEU A 209 14.66 -5.22 -12.23
CA LEU A 209 14.11 -4.11 -11.46
C LEU A 209 14.96 -3.83 -10.23
N GLU A 210 15.01 -2.56 -9.83
CA GLU A 210 15.55 -2.18 -8.53
C GLU A 210 14.71 -2.78 -7.39
N ARG A 211 15.34 -2.98 -6.22
CA ARG A 211 14.73 -3.65 -5.06
C ARG A 211 13.31 -3.17 -4.74
N LEU A 212 13.13 -1.84 -4.68
CA LEU A 212 11.84 -1.25 -4.32
C LEU A 212 10.82 -1.30 -5.47
N ALA A 213 11.26 -1.50 -6.72
CA ALA A 213 10.39 -1.62 -7.90
C ALA A 213 9.96 -3.07 -8.20
N VAL A 214 10.51 -4.06 -7.51
CA VAL A 214 10.12 -5.48 -7.65
C VAL A 214 8.61 -5.65 -7.46
N VAL A 215 7.96 -6.36 -8.36
CA VAL A 215 6.56 -6.74 -8.20
C VAL A 215 6.44 -7.84 -7.17
N ARG A 216 5.55 -7.66 -6.18
CA ARG A 216 5.55 -8.48 -4.95
C ARG A 216 4.95 -9.86 -5.16
N ALA A 217 3.91 -9.97 -5.98
CA ALA A 217 3.24 -11.24 -6.19
C ALA A 217 2.71 -11.46 -7.61
N LEU A 218 2.61 -12.74 -7.95
CA LEU A 218 1.83 -13.24 -9.08
C LEU A 218 0.89 -14.33 -8.54
N CYS A 219 -0.42 -14.11 -8.68
CA CYS A 219 -1.44 -15.04 -8.24
C CYS A 219 -2.28 -15.48 -9.44
N VAL A 220 -2.37 -16.78 -9.66
CA VAL A 220 -3.27 -17.36 -10.67
C VAL A 220 -4.18 -18.35 -9.96
N PHE A 221 -5.48 -18.04 -9.91
CA PHE A 221 -6.47 -18.88 -9.23
C PHE A 221 -6.45 -20.31 -9.76
N LYS A 222 -6.68 -21.29 -8.88
CA LYS A 222 -6.57 -22.74 -9.14
C LYS A 222 -5.18 -23.27 -9.50
N HIS A 223 -4.20 -22.41 -9.76
CA HIS A 223 -2.85 -22.86 -10.14
C HIS A 223 -1.81 -22.56 -9.06
N GLY A 224 -1.79 -21.36 -8.48
CA GLY A 224 -0.88 -21.03 -7.40
C GLY A 224 -0.52 -19.55 -7.28
N THR A 225 0.27 -19.27 -6.25
CA THR A 225 0.74 -17.91 -5.95
C THR A 225 2.24 -17.91 -5.73
N VAL A 226 2.90 -16.93 -6.33
CA VAL A 226 4.31 -16.64 -6.17
C VAL A 226 4.46 -15.34 -5.40
N THR A 227 5.30 -15.37 -4.37
CA THR A 227 5.69 -14.20 -3.56
C THR A 227 7.20 -14.21 -3.34
N TRP A 228 7.71 -13.30 -2.52
CA TRP A 228 9.12 -13.22 -2.16
C TRP A 228 9.32 -13.52 -0.68
N GLY A 229 10.44 -14.14 -0.36
CA GLY A 229 10.90 -14.30 1.01
C GLY A 229 12.39 -14.15 1.15
N PHE A 230 12.87 -14.18 2.38
CA PHE A 230 14.29 -14.13 2.71
C PHE A 230 14.57 -15.07 3.88
N LYS A 231 15.84 -15.43 4.05
CA LYS A 231 16.27 -16.18 5.25
C LYS A 231 16.72 -15.21 6.34
N ASP A 232 16.16 -15.36 7.52
CA ASP A 232 16.63 -14.63 8.70
C ASP A 232 17.95 -15.21 9.24
N ASP A 233 18.45 -14.65 10.34
CA ASP A 233 19.72 -15.08 10.94
C ASP A 233 19.68 -16.50 11.51
N ASN A 234 18.48 -17.03 11.77
CA ASN A 234 18.27 -18.42 12.19
C ASN A 234 18.10 -19.37 11.00
N GLY A 235 18.14 -18.85 9.77
CA GLY A 235 17.91 -19.62 8.54
C GLY A 235 16.43 -19.88 8.25
N GLU A 236 15.51 -19.30 9.03
CA GLU A 236 14.07 -19.43 8.81
C GLU A 236 13.62 -18.56 7.64
N CYS A 237 12.73 -19.09 6.80
CA CYS A 237 12.20 -18.36 5.66
C CYS A 237 11.06 -17.43 6.12
N LYS A 238 11.23 -16.12 5.92
CA LYS A 238 10.23 -15.09 6.20
C LYS A 238 9.73 -14.45 4.90
N ILE A 239 8.54 -13.87 4.94
CA ILE A 239 7.97 -13.09 3.83
C ILE A 239 8.78 -11.79 3.67
N ALA A 240 9.10 -11.41 2.44
CA ALA A 240 9.75 -10.15 2.13
C ALA A 240 8.69 -9.03 2.03
N LEU A 241 8.79 -8.03 2.92
CA LEU A 241 7.88 -6.89 3.02
C LEU A 241 8.40 -5.64 2.30
N PHE A 242 9.67 -5.64 1.93
CA PHE A 242 10.49 -4.59 1.33
C PHE A 242 10.60 -3.35 2.21
N MET A 243 10.77 -3.56 3.52
CA MET A 243 10.73 -2.49 4.52
C MET A 243 11.98 -2.42 5.40
N ARG A 244 12.65 -3.53 5.68
CA ARG A 244 13.66 -3.61 6.73
C ARG A 244 14.80 -4.53 6.33
N GLU A 245 14.99 -5.62 7.09
CA GLU A 245 16.05 -6.63 6.95
C GLU A 245 16.05 -7.32 5.58
N ASP A 246 14.96 -7.21 4.82
CA ASP A 246 14.85 -7.84 3.51
C ASP A 246 15.30 -6.92 2.37
N LEU A 247 15.65 -5.66 2.68
CA LEU A 247 16.24 -4.72 1.73
C LEU A 247 17.72 -5.00 1.48
N ASP A 248 18.45 -5.42 2.51
CA ASP A 248 19.89 -5.71 2.47
C ASP A 248 20.21 -7.21 2.39
N ARG A 249 19.20 -8.08 2.42
CA ARG A 249 19.35 -9.54 2.25
C ARG A 249 18.96 -10.03 0.85
N PRO A 250 19.52 -11.16 0.40
CA PRO A 250 19.01 -11.86 -0.77
C PRO A 250 17.55 -12.28 -0.54
N ILE A 251 16.65 -11.88 -1.45
CA ILE A 251 15.30 -12.44 -1.49
C ILE A 251 15.27 -13.59 -2.48
N VAL A 252 14.43 -14.57 -2.18
CA VAL A 252 14.18 -15.75 -2.99
C VAL A 252 12.70 -15.85 -3.30
N PRO A 253 12.33 -16.38 -4.47
CA PRO A 253 10.94 -16.61 -4.78
C PRO A 253 10.35 -17.74 -3.93
N ILE A 254 9.15 -17.53 -3.41
CA ILE A 254 8.35 -18.55 -2.73
C ILE A 254 7.18 -18.90 -3.65
N TYR A 255 7.08 -20.16 -4.05
CA TYR A 255 6.03 -20.61 -4.95
C TYR A 255 5.11 -21.64 -4.29
N HIS A 256 3.87 -21.23 -4.09
CA HIS A 256 2.78 -22.04 -3.57
C HIS A 256 1.92 -22.59 -4.72
N LYS A 257 2.22 -23.81 -5.18
CA LYS A 257 1.42 -24.50 -6.21
C LYS A 257 0.14 -25.10 -5.61
N VAL A 258 -0.97 -24.97 -6.32
CA VAL A 258 -2.19 -25.78 -6.10
C VAL A 258 -1.96 -27.15 -6.78
N PRO A 259 -2.34 -28.30 -6.17
CA PRO A 259 -3.11 -28.43 -4.94
C PRO A 259 -2.28 -28.57 -3.65
N LYS A 260 -0.95 -28.38 -3.69
CA LYS A 260 -0.13 -28.46 -2.45
C LYS A 260 -0.58 -27.44 -1.41
N VAL A 261 -1.02 -26.27 -1.88
CA VAL A 261 -1.84 -25.34 -1.11
C VAL A 261 -3.26 -25.38 -1.66
N GLU A 262 -4.25 -25.39 -0.78
CA GLU A 262 -5.66 -25.54 -1.17
C GLU A 262 -6.21 -24.34 -1.95
N SER A 263 -5.64 -23.13 -1.78
CA SER A 263 -6.09 -21.89 -2.42
C SER A 263 -4.91 -20.98 -2.74
N ALA A 264 -4.86 -20.50 -3.99
CA ALA A 264 -3.92 -19.47 -4.42
C ALA A 264 -4.27 -18.12 -3.75
N LEU A 265 -5.56 -17.80 -3.65
CA LEU A 265 -6.05 -16.60 -2.98
C LEU A 265 -5.63 -16.56 -1.52
N TYR A 266 -5.66 -17.69 -0.79
CA TYR A 266 -5.18 -17.73 0.59
C TYR A 266 -3.73 -17.25 0.73
N CYS A 267 -2.81 -17.74 -0.12
CA CYS A 267 -1.42 -17.31 -0.11
C CYS A 267 -1.27 -15.82 -0.41
N LEU A 268 -2.01 -15.32 -1.41
CA LEU A 268 -2.02 -13.91 -1.74
C LEU A 268 -2.54 -13.05 -0.57
N MET A 269 -3.64 -13.46 0.05
CA MET A 269 -4.23 -12.70 1.17
C MET A 269 -3.34 -12.74 2.41
N ALA A 270 -2.66 -13.85 2.69
CA ALA A 270 -1.69 -13.91 3.78
C ALA A 270 -0.55 -12.91 3.58
N ASP A 271 -0.04 -12.82 2.34
CA ASP A 271 1.03 -11.91 1.95
C ASP A 271 0.58 -10.43 2.01
N ILE A 272 -0.57 -10.10 1.41
CA ILE A 272 -1.18 -8.77 1.46
C ILE A 272 -1.43 -8.35 2.91
N LEU A 273 -2.09 -9.18 3.72
CA LEU A 273 -2.40 -8.83 5.11
C LEU A 273 -1.13 -8.64 5.95
N CYS A 274 -0.09 -9.45 5.70
CA CYS A 274 1.21 -9.27 6.33
C CYS A 274 1.83 -7.92 5.96
N HIS A 275 1.82 -7.57 4.67
CA HIS A 275 2.28 -6.26 4.21
C HIS A 275 1.48 -5.11 4.83
N LEU A 276 0.15 -5.18 4.80
CA LEU A 276 -0.74 -4.15 5.36
C LEU A 276 -0.54 -3.97 6.86
N TYR A 277 -0.27 -5.05 7.60
CA TYR A 277 -0.02 -5.00 9.04
C TYR A 277 1.29 -4.26 9.40
N HIS A 278 2.30 -4.36 8.54
CA HIS A 278 3.61 -3.74 8.76
C HIS A 278 3.75 -2.35 8.10
N SER A 279 2.84 -2.00 7.19
CA SER A 279 2.84 -0.72 6.50
C SER A 279 2.17 0.36 7.34
N VAL A 280 2.85 1.49 7.53
CA VAL A 280 2.27 2.69 8.16
C VAL A 280 2.47 3.87 7.22
N LEU A 281 1.37 4.44 6.71
CA LEU A 281 1.42 5.62 5.85
C LEU A 281 1.57 6.88 6.72
N ALA A 282 2.26 7.89 6.18
CA ALA A 282 2.31 9.21 6.79
C ALA A 282 1.33 10.12 6.04
N PRO A 283 0.13 10.41 6.59
CA PRO A 283 -0.77 11.40 6.00
C PRO A 283 -0.31 12.84 6.29
N GLU A 284 1.00 13.05 6.46
CA GLU A 284 1.55 14.34 6.85
C GLU A 284 1.14 15.39 5.82
N ASP A 285 0.41 16.39 6.33
CA ASP A 285 0.07 17.65 5.68
C ASP A 285 -0.22 17.53 4.17
N ILE A 286 -1.31 16.82 3.86
CA ILE A 286 -1.80 16.66 2.50
C ILE A 286 -1.99 18.03 1.82
N VAL A 287 -2.36 19.06 2.60
CA VAL A 287 -2.45 20.43 2.08
C VAL A 287 -1.08 21.02 1.74
N ALA A 288 -0.03 20.79 2.53
CA ALA A 288 1.33 21.19 2.15
C ALA A 288 1.90 20.37 0.99
N HIS A 289 1.51 19.10 0.83
CA HIS A 289 2.02 18.25 -0.24
C HIS A 289 1.28 18.39 -1.58
N TYR A 290 -0.03 18.64 -1.54
CA TYR A 290 -0.90 18.74 -2.71
C TYR A 290 -1.47 20.14 -2.94
N GLY A 291 -1.21 21.09 -2.04
CA GLY A 291 -1.57 22.50 -2.17
C GLY A 291 -0.48 23.35 -2.82
N PRO A 292 -0.74 24.66 -3.00
CA PRO A 292 0.23 25.57 -3.61
C PRO A 292 1.48 25.73 -2.74
N LEU A 293 2.65 25.53 -3.35
CA LEU A 293 3.96 25.67 -2.69
C LEU A 293 4.28 27.11 -2.27
N GLU A 294 3.69 28.09 -2.96
CA GLU A 294 3.84 29.51 -2.67
C GLU A 294 2.54 30.05 -2.08
N ASN A 295 2.38 29.90 -0.77
CA ASN A 295 1.42 30.72 -0.05
C ASN A 295 2.00 32.13 0.06
N SER A 296 1.58 33.04 -0.81
CA SER A 296 1.86 34.46 -0.64
C SER A 296 1.14 34.96 0.62
N CYS A 297 1.79 34.85 1.77
CA CYS A 297 1.26 35.39 3.02
C CYS A 297 1.81 36.80 3.24
N SER A 298 0.92 37.72 3.60
CA SER A 298 1.29 39.05 4.07
C SER A 298 1.38 39.01 5.59
N ILE A 299 2.59 39.14 6.14
CA ILE A 299 2.80 39.26 7.58
C ILE A 299 2.69 40.75 7.95
N PRO A 300 1.80 41.14 8.89
CA PRO A 300 1.74 42.52 9.38
C PRO A 300 3.09 42.97 9.91
N SER A 301 3.54 44.17 9.54
CA SER A 301 4.86 44.69 9.93
C SER A 301 4.97 45.13 11.39
N SER A 302 3.86 45.16 12.13
CA SER A 302 3.86 45.59 13.52
C SER A 302 4.37 44.47 14.44
N PRO A 303 5.46 44.70 15.19
CA PRO A 303 6.00 43.71 16.13
C PRO A 303 5.04 43.42 17.30
N ASP A 304 4.14 44.34 17.62
CA ASP A 304 3.18 44.22 18.74
C ASP A 304 2.06 43.20 18.49
N ILE A 305 1.93 42.72 17.25
CA ILE A 305 0.93 41.71 16.85
C ILE A 305 1.50 40.28 16.99
N ALA A 306 2.83 40.15 17.02
CA ALA A 306 3.47 38.85 17.16
C ALA A 306 3.29 38.31 18.58
N LEU A 307 2.79 37.08 18.69
CA LEU A 307 2.74 36.39 19.98
C LEU A 307 4.15 35.92 20.33
N PRO A 308 4.75 36.38 21.45
CA PRO A 308 6.05 35.88 21.89
C PRO A 308 5.92 34.41 22.31
N PRO A 309 7.00 33.61 22.21
CA PRO A 309 6.99 32.26 22.74
C PRO A 309 6.67 32.25 24.24
N ASP A 310 5.96 31.23 24.72
CA ASP A 310 5.60 31.11 26.14
C ASP A 310 6.88 30.95 26.99
N SER A 311 7.12 31.92 27.87
CA SER A 311 8.29 31.98 28.73
C SER A 311 8.38 30.81 29.73
N LYS A 312 7.24 30.25 30.15
CA LYS A 312 7.21 29.03 30.99
C LYS A 312 7.68 27.81 30.21
N TRP A 313 7.32 27.74 28.93
CA TRP A 313 7.70 26.64 28.05
C TRP A 313 9.18 26.72 27.64
N LEU A 314 9.69 27.92 27.35
CA LEU A 314 11.13 28.12 27.11
C LEU A 314 11.97 27.74 28.34
N SER A 315 11.51 28.08 29.54
CA SER A 315 12.21 27.72 30.77
C SER A 315 12.26 26.21 31.00
N SER A 316 11.20 25.48 30.65
CA SER A 316 11.16 24.01 30.80
C SER A 316 11.99 23.27 29.73
N LEU A 317 12.11 23.83 28.52
CA LEU A 317 13.04 23.33 27.49
C LEU A 317 14.51 23.51 27.90
N ASN A 318 14.85 24.68 28.45
CA ASN A 318 16.20 24.97 28.92
C ASN A 318 16.61 24.08 30.10
N GLN A 319 15.66 23.68 30.96
CA GLN A 319 15.90 22.69 32.02
C GLN A 319 16.13 21.27 31.49
N ARG A 320 15.53 20.89 30.34
CA ARG A 320 15.74 19.58 29.70
C ARG A 320 17.03 19.49 28.88
N SER A 321 17.47 20.59 28.29
CA SER A 321 18.73 20.68 27.54
C SER A 321 19.96 20.83 28.44
N GLY A 322 19.78 21.09 29.74
CA GLY A 322 20.85 21.08 30.73
C GLY A 322 21.46 19.70 31.05
N THR A 323 21.00 18.62 30.42
CA THR A 323 21.53 17.26 30.62
C THR A 323 22.45 16.73 29.53
N GLU A 324 22.52 17.29 28.32
CA GLU A 324 23.59 17.00 27.36
C GLU A 324 23.84 18.24 26.50
N GLY A 325 25.05 18.80 26.61
CA GLY A 325 25.42 20.05 25.95
C GLY A 325 25.75 19.85 24.48
N GLU A 326 25.09 20.62 23.62
CA GLU A 326 25.71 21.33 22.50
C GLU A 326 24.75 22.45 22.05
N SER A 327 25.17 23.71 22.18
CA SER A 327 24.39 24.89 21.84
C SER A 327 24.21 25.00 20.32
N ILE A 328 22.98 24.82 19.82
CA ILE A 328 22.65 25.14 18.43
C ILE A 328 22.51 26.67 18.34
N GLN A 329 23.50 27.33 17.72
CA GLN A 329 23.38 28.74 17.36
C GLN A 329 22.44 28.87 16.15
N PHE A 330 21.36 29.60 16.31
CA PHE A 330 20.52 30.05 15.19
C PHE A 330 21.23 31.19 14.45
N PRO A 331 21.26 31.20 13.11
CA PRO A 331 21.86 32.29 12.36
C PRO A 331 21.05 33.58 12.55
N ASP A 332 21.76 34.66 12.91
CA ASP A 332 21.21 36.01 13.03
C ASP A 332 20.56 36.46 11.71
N SER A 333 19.36 37.02 11.82
CA SER A 333 18.50 37.43 10.70
C SER A 333 18.95 38.70 9.97
N ASN A 334 20.24 39.02 10.00
CA ASN A 334 20.79 40.26 9.42
C ASN A 334 21.83 40.06 8.30
N ASP A 335 21.84 38.92 7.61
CA ASP A 335 22.62 38.77 6.37
C ASP A 335 21.80 39.14 5.12
N LYS A 336 21.74 40.44 4.84
CA LYS A 336 21.29 40.99 3.55
C LYS A 336 22.38 40.77 2.49
N SER A 337 22.61 39.54 2.04
CA SER A 337 23.49 39.30 0.89
C SER A 337 23.21 38.04 0.06
N ARG A 338 21.95 37.57 -0.06
CA ARG A 338 21.61 36.57 -1.09
C ARG A 338 21.22 37.22 -2.42
N LYS A 339 22.20 37.26 -3.33
CA LYS A 339 22.03 37.57 -4.76
C LYS A 339 20.90 36.73 -5.36
N ALA A 340 19.99 37.40 -6.07
CA ALA A 340 18.87 36.81 -6.79
C ALA A 340 19.30 35.71 -7.79
N PRO A 341 18.47 34.68 -8.03
CA PRO A 341 18.72 33.70 -9.07
C PRO A 341 18.64 34.35 -10.45
N ARG A 342 19.67 34.12 -11.27
CA ARG A 342 19.73 34.57 -12.67
C ARG A 342 18.58 33.92 -13.45
N LYS A 343 17.73 34.75 -14.06
CA LYS A 343 16.72 34.34 -15.05
C LYS A 343 17.37 33.48 -16.15
N PRO A 344 16.72 32.39 -16.62
CA PRO A 344 17.19 31.64 -17.77
C PRO A 344 17.09 32.52 -19.02
N LYS A 345 18.20 32.60 -19.78
CA LYS A 345 18.25 33.29 -21.06
C LYS A 345 17.34 32.57 -22.06
N THR A 346 16.32 33.26 -22.53
CA THR A 346 15.54 32.87 -23.71
C THR A 346 16.47 32.79 -24.92
N ARG A 347 16.60 31.58 -25.48
CA ARG A 347 17.34 31.35 -26.72
C ARG A 347 16.39 31.70 -27.88
N LYS A 348 16.63 32.84 -28.52
CA LYS A 348 16.01 33.21 -29.79
C LYS A 348 16.36 32.14 -30.84
N HIS A 349 15.37 31.39 -31.32
CA HIS A 349 15.45 30.74 -32.61
C HIS A 349 15.44 31.82 -33.69
N ARG A 350 16.58 32.03 -34.35
CA ARG A 350 16.63 32.57 -35.70
C ARG A 350 16.33 31.40 -36.63
N GLY A 351 15.27 31.52 -37.43
CA GLY A 351 15.17 30.75 -38.66
C GLY A 351 16.21 31.24 -39.67
N PHE A 352 16.58 30.36 -40.59
CA PHE A 352 16.82 30.61 -42.01
C PHE A 352 17.34 29.32 -42.66
N GLY A 353 16.81 28.99 -43.84
CA GLY A 353 17.43 28.08 -44.81
C GLY A 353 16.88 26.68 -44.78
#